data_AF-B5VM30-F1
#
_entry.id   AF-B5VM30-F1
#
_cell.length_a   1.000
_cell.length_b   1.000
_cell.length_c   1.000
_cell.angle_alpha   90.00
_cell.angle_beta   90.00
_cell.angle_gamma   90.00
#
_symmetry.space_group_name_H-M   'P 1'
#
loop_
_entity.id
_entity.type
_entity.pdbx_description
1 polymer ?
#
loop_
_entity_poly.entity_id
_entity_poly.type
_entity_poly.pdbx_seq_one_letter_code
_entity_poly.pdbx_strand_id
1 'polypeptide(L)'
;MSKDKDIKVTPGTCELVEQILALLSRYLSSYIHVLNKFISHLRRVATLRFERTTLIKFVKKLRFYNDCVLSYNASEFINEGKNELDPEADSFDKVILPIASMFVKCVETFDLLNYYLTQSLQKEILSKTLNEDLTLTAESILAIDDTYNHFVKFSQWMIESLRIGSNLLDLEVVQFAIKCADEDGTNIGETDNIFLQEILPVNSEEEFQTLSAAWHSILDGKLSALDEEFDVVATKWHDKFGKLKN
;
A
#
# COMPACT_ATOMS: atom_id res chain seq x y z
N MET A 1 -16.15 1.43 -29.12
CA MET A 1 -16.47 2.87 -29.10
C MET A 1 -17.77 3.08 -28.32
N SER A 2 -17.72 2.88 -27.01
CA SER A 2 -18.70 3.47 -26.08
C SER A 2 -18.19 4.87 -25.81
N LYS A 3 -19.06 5.89 -25.88
CA LYS A 3 -18.70 7.22 -25.35
C LYS A 3 -18.36 6.99 -23.88
N ASP A 4 -17.12 7.28 -23.47
CA ASP A 4 -16.77 7.35 -22.06
C ASP A 4 -17.78 8.30 -21.42
N LYS A 5 -18.69 7.75 -20.61
CA LYS A 5 -19.62 8.57 -19.85
C LYS A 5 -18.79 9.15 -18.73
N ASP A 6 -18.59 10.46 -18.75
CA ASP A 6 -18.01 11.17 -17.60
C ASP A 6 -18.87 10.86 -16.37
N ILE A 7 -18.34 10.02 -15.48
CA ILE A 7 -18.97 9.71 -14.20
C ILE A 7 -18.89 11.00 -13.37
N LYS A 8 -20.04 11.48 -12.88
CA LYS A 8 -20.12 12.64 -11.99
C LYS A 8 -20.04 12.19 -10.54
N VAL A 9 -19.48 13.05 -9.71
CA VAL A 9 -19.46 12.88 -8.26
C VAL A 9 -20.88 12.94 -7.68
N THR A 10 -21.06 12.32 -6.53
CA THR A 10 -22.28 12.39 -5.72
C THR A 10 -21.95 12.81 -4.29
N PRO A 11 -22.95 13.12 -3.44
CA PRO A 11 -22.71 13.42 -2.03
C PRO A 11 -22.00 12.29 -1.25
N GLY A 12 -21.99 11.05 -1.78
CA GLY A 12 -21.28 9.91 -1.20
C GLY A 12 -19.79 9.87 -1.55
N THR A 13 -19.33 10.62 -2.56
CA THR A 13 -17.95 10.57 -3.04
C THR A 13 -16.95 10.96 -1.95
N CYS A 14 -17.28 11.96 -1.12
CA CYS A 14 -16.40 12.41 -0.03
C CYS A 14 -16.13 11.28 0.97
N GLU A 15 -17.18 10.61 1.43
CA GLU A 15 -17.07 9.49 2.39
C GLU A 15 -16.29 8.32 1.79
N LEU A 16 -16.53 8.00 0.51
CA LEU A 16 -15.79 6.97 -0.21
C LEU A 16 -14.28 7.26 -0.25
N VAL A 17 -13.89 8.49 -0.59
CA VAL A 17 -12.49 8.91 -0.64
C VAL A 17 -11.83 8.81 0.74
N GLU A 18 -12.53 9.24 1.79
CA GLU A 18 -12.03 9.14 3.17
C GLU A 18 -11.84 7.68 3.62
N GLN A 19 -12.75 6.78 3.26
CA GLN A 19 -12.61 5.34 3.54
C GLN A 19 -11.41 4.72 2.81
N ILE A 20 -11.18 5.07 1.53
CA ILE A 20 -10.02 4.61 0.77
C ILE A 20 -8.71 5.12 1.41
N LEU A 21 -8.67 6.40 1.79
CA LEU A 21 -7.51 7.00 2.46
C LEU A 21 -7.26 6.40 3.85
N ALA A 22 -8.31 6.01 4.57
CA ALA A 22 -8.19 5.35 5.87
C ALA A 22 -7.44 4.01 5.77
N LEU A 23 -7.65 3.23 4.71
CA LEU A 23 -6.88 2.00 4.46
C LEU A 23 -5.38 2.28 4.28
N LEU A 24 -5.04 3.31 3.50
CA LEU A 24 -3.63 3.70 3.30
C LEU A 24 -3.00 4.17 4.62
N SER A 25 -3.75 4.95 5.41
CA SER A 25 -3.32 5.40 6.74
C SER A 25 -3.08 4.23 7.69
N ARG A 26 -3.98 3.22 7.70
CA ARG A 26 -3.79 2.00 8.49
C ARG A 26 -2.54 1.25 8.05
N TYR A 27 -2.33 1.06 6.74
CA TYR A 27 -1.13 0.39 6.21
C TYR A 27 0.17 1.09 6.60
N LEU A 28 0.23 2.42 6.44
CA LEU A 28 1.36 3.24 6.87
C LEU A 28 1.60 3.12 8.38
N SER A 29 0.54 3.20 9.17
CA SER A 29 0.60 3.16 10.62
C SER A 29 1.13 1.82 11.14
N SER A 30 0.68 0.69 10.59
CA SER A 30 1.17 -0.65 10.94
C SER A 30 2.71 -0.74 10.80
N TYR A 31 3.25 -0.28 9.67
CA TYR A 31 4.70 -0.23 9.47
C TYR A 31 5.39 0.75 10.42
N ILE A 32 4.85 1.94 10.62
CA ILE A 32 5.42 2.94 11.53
C ILE A 32 5.53 2.35 12.95
N HIS A 33 4.49 1.66 13.44
CA HIS A 33 4.47 1.07 14.78
C HIS A 33 5.54 -0.01 14.95
N VAL A 34 5.58 -1.02 14.07
CA VAL A 34 6.55 -2.11 14.17
C VAL A 34 8.00 -1.61 13.98
N LEU A 35 8.22 -0.69 13.04
CA LEU A 35 9.55 -0.15 12.78
C LEU A 35 10.06 0.75 13.91
N ASN A 36 9.18 1.50 14.60
CA ASN A 36 9.60 2.23 15.80
C ASN A 36 10.07 1.28 16.91
N LYS A 37 9.37 0.15 17.12
CA LYS A 37 9.82 -0.91 18.05
C LYS A 37 11.18 -1.45 17.60
N PHE A 38 11.34 -1.78 16.32
CA PHE A 38 12.59 -2.32 15.78
C PHE A 38 13.78 -1.35 15.89
N ILE A 39 13.60 -0.09 15.48
CA ILE A 39 14.60 0.99 15.59
C ILE A 39 15.04 1.21 17.05
N SER A 40 14.14 1.00 18.02
CA SER A 40 14.47 1.05 19.44
C SER A 40 15.40 -0.09 19.85
N HIS A 41 15.11 -1.33 19.43
CA HIS A 41 15.99 -2.48 19.68
C HIS A 41 17.36 -2.31 19.01
N LEU A 42 17.41 -1.87 17.75
CA LEU A 42 18.65 -1.65 17.01
C LEU A 42 19.58 -0.61 17.67
N ARG A 43 19.07 0.28 18.53
CA ARG A 43 19.91 1.23 19.28
C ARG A 43 20.95 0.52 20.15
N ARG A 44 20.67 -0.69 20.63
CA ARG A 44 21.56 -1.50 21.49
C ARG A 44 22.55 -2.35 20.69
N VAL A 45 22.47 -2.36 19.36
CA VAL A 45 23.35 -3.16 18.48
C VAL A 45 24.31 -2.25 17.74
N ALA A 46 25.54 -2.12 18.25
CA ALA A 46 26.53 -1.20 17.70
C ALA A 46 26.89 -1.47 16.22
N THR A 47 26.83 -2.74 15.81
CA THR A 47 27.15 -3.18 14.43
C THR A 47 26.09 -2.79 13.41
N LEU A 48 24.84 -2.50 13.83
CA LEU A 48 23.70 -2.14 12.97
C LEU A 48 23.36 -0.63 13.00
N ARG A 49 24.34 0.21 13.37
CA ARG A 49 24.12 1.64 13.59
C ARG A 49 23.71 2.40 12.33
N PHE A 50 24.21 2.00 11.16
CA PHE A 50 23.94 2.70 9.89
C PHE A 50 22.62 2.22 9.28
N GLU A 51 22.36 0.92 9.36
CA GLU A 51 21.11 0.28 8.98
C GLU A 51 19.93 0.87 9.75
N ARG A 52 20.14 1.13 11.05
CA ARG A 52 19.18 1.85 11.89
C ARG A 52 18.88 3.25 11.35
N THR A 53 19.88 4.01 10.90
CA THR A 53 19.65 5.36 10.34
C THR A 53 18.90 5.32 9.02
N THR A 54 19.13 4.29 8.20
CA THR A 54 18.36 4.03 6.96
C THR A 54 16.89 3.76 7.28
N LEU A 55 16.59 2.88 8.24
CA LEU A 55 15.21 2.64 8.68
C LEU A 55 14.54 3.90 9.24
N ILE A 56 15.27 4.73 10.00
CA ILE A 56 14.73 6.02 10.48
C ILE A 56 14.34 6.92 9.30
N LYS A 57 15.11 6.92 8.20
CA LYS A 57 14.77 7.71 7.01
C LYS A 57 13.48 7.22 6.35
N PHE A 58 13.29 5.91 6.23
CA PHE A 58 12.05 5.31 5.73
C PHE A 58 10.86 5.62 6.65
N VAL A 59 10.97 5.37 7.96
CA VAL A 59 9.88 5.64 8.91
C VAL A 59 9.48 7.11 8.92
N LYS A 60 10.43 8.04 8.78
CA LYS A 60 10.11 9.48 8.64
C LYS A 60 9.31 9.77 7.37
N LYS A 61 9.60 9.08 6.27
CA LYS A 61 8.87 9.22 5.01
C LYS A 61 7.46 8.66 5.13
N LEU A 62 7.30 7.46 5.71
CA LEU A 62 5.99 6.87 5.97
C LEU A 62 5.14 7.76 6.88
N ARG A 63 5.73 8.30 7.96
CA ARG A 63 5.05 9.23 8.86
C ARG A 63 4.59 10.50 8.12
N PHE A 64 5.46 11.08 7.29
CA PHE A 64 5.08 12.23 6.47
C PHE A 64 3.89 11.91 5.55
N TYR A 65 3.89 10.76 4.87
CA TYR A 65 2.74 10.34 4.07
C TYR A 65 1.48 10.16 4.92
N ASN A 66 1.61 9.54 6.09
CA ASN A 66 0.48 9.32 6.99
C ASN A 66 -0.12 10.64 7.48
N ASP A 67 0.73 11.59 7.87
CA ASP A 67 0.29 12.92 8.29
C ASP A 67 -0.40 13.66 7.12
N CYS A 68 0.10 13.52 5.88
CA CYS A 68 -0.55 14.09 4.70
C CYS A 68 -1.92 13.46 4.44
N VAL A 69 -2.06 12.14 4.58
CA VAL A 69 -3.33 11.42 4.40
C VAL A 69 -4.33 11.81 5.47
N LEU A 70 -3.92 11.83 6.75
CA LEU A 70 -4.79 12.18 7.88
C LEU A 70 -5.21 13.66 7.89
N SER A 71 -4.43 14.55 7.29
CA SER A 71 -4.76 15.98 7.20
C SER A 71 -5.52 16.34 5.93
N TYR A 72 -5.71 15.40 5.01
CA TYR A 72 -6.47 15.62 3.78
C TYR A 72 -7.96 15.64 4.08
N ASN A 73 -8.59 16.81 3.98
CA ASN A 73 -10.04 16.95 4.03
C ASN A 73 -10.62 16.84 2.62
N ALA A 74 -11.23 15.69 2.28
CA ALA A 74 -11.70 15.41 0.93
C ALA A 74 -12.75 16.43 0.44
N SER A 75 -13.62 16.91 1.35
CA SER A 75 -14.67 17.88 1.04
C SER A 75 -14.14 19.23 0.51
N GLU A 76 -12.88 19.61 0.81
CA GLU A 76 -12.27 20.84 0.32
C GLU A 76 -11.87 20.77 -1.17
N PHE A 77 -11.78 19.56 -1.73
CA PHE A 77 -11.29 19.30 -3.08
C PHE A 77 -12.33 18.72 -4.03
N ILE A 78 -13.56 18.51 -3.55
CA ILE A 78 -14.66 17.90 -4.30
C ILE A 78 -15.77 18.93 -4.47
N ASN A 79 -16.04 19.36 -5.70
CA ASN A 79 -17.23 20.14 -6.03
C ASN A 79 -18.37 19.23 -6.45
N GLU A 80 -19.29 18.94 -5.52
CA GLU A 80 -20.48 18.09 -5.76
C GLU A 80 -21.48 18.71 -6.76
N GLY A 81 -21.40 20.03 -6.99
CA GLY A 81 -22.41 20.76 -7.73
C GLY A 81 -23.71 20.93 -6.94
N LYS A 82 -24.64 21.73 -7.48
CA LYS A 82 -25.94 22.00 -6.84
C LYS A 82 -27.02 20.98 -7.22
N ASN A 83 -26.86 20.33 -8.36
CA ASN A 83 -27.74 19.31 -8.90
C ASN A 83 -26.96 18.40 -9.85
N GLU A 84 -27.52 17.24 -10.21
CA GLU A 84 -26.86 16.22 -11.06
C GLU A 84 -26.38 16.75 -12.43
N LEU A 85 -26.91 17.88 -12.89
CA LEU A 85 -26.59 18.48 -14.19
C LEU A 85 -25.68 19.70 -14.07
N ASP A 86 -25.12 19.97 -12.89
CA ASP A 86 -24.27 21.13 -12.67
C ASP A 86 -22.96 21.00 -13.50
N PRO A 87 -22.73 21.88 -14.48
CA PRO A 87 -21.52 21.84 -15.28
C PRO A 87 -20.25 22.08 -14.47
N GLU A 88 -20.37 22.71 -13.29
CA GLU A 88 -19.26 22.97 -12.37
C GLU A 88 -18.93 21.75 -11.50
N ALA A 89 -19.78 20.73 -11.46
CA ALA A 89 -19.54 19.50 -10.71
C ALA A 89 -18.33 18.75 -11.28
N ASP A 90 -17.46 18.32 -10.38
CA ASP A 90 -16.25 17.58 -10.74
C ASP A 90 -16.59 16.22 -11.39
N SER A 91 -15.72 15.76 -12.28
CA SER A 91 -15.77 14.36 -12.70
C SER A 91 -15.20 13.48 -11.59
N PHE A 92 -15.74 12.28 -11.45
CA PHE A 92 -15.26 11.29 -10.51
C PHE A 92 -13.78 10.95 -10.75
N ASP A 93 -13.38 10.85 -12.02
CA ASP A 93 -11.99 10.68 -12.46
C ASP A 93 -11.06 11.75 -11.88
N LYS A 94 -11.47 13.01 -11.90
CA LYS A 94 -10.69 14.14 -11.38
C LYS A 94 -10.48 14.02 -9.86
N VAL A 95 -11.46 13.47 -9.14
CA VAL A 95 -11.41 13.26 -7.69
C VAL A 95 -10.54 12.06 -7.33
N ILE A 96 -10.68 10.93 -8.05
CA ILE A 96 -9.93 9.70 -7.74
C ILE A 96 -8.46 9.77 -8.18
N LEU A 97 -8.14 10.49 -9.25
CA LEU A 97 -6.77 10.63 -9.77
C LEU A 97 -5.72 11.00 -8.71
N PRO A 98 -5.87 12.04 -7.88
CA PRO A 98 -4.89 12.36 -6.83
C PRO A 98 -4.82 11.28 -5.74
N ILE A 99 -5.92 10.56 -5.47
CA ILE A 99 -5.96 9.46 -4.49
C ILE A 99 -5.15 8.26 -5.02
N ALA A 100 -5.42 7.84 -6.26
CA ALA A 100 -4.67 6.79 -6.93
C ALA A 100 -3.17 7.15 -7.04
N SER A 101 -2.85 8.40 -7.38
CA SER A 101 -1.47 8.89 -7.41
C SER A 101 -0.78 8.82 -6.03
N MET A 102 -1.50 9.10 -4.95
CA MET A 102 -0.97 8.95 -3.58
C MET A 102 -0.69 7.48 -3.25
N PHE A 103 -1.58 6.58 -3.66
CA PHE A 103 -1.39 5.13 -3.51
C PHE A 103 -0.16 4.66 -4.28
N VAL A 104 -0.02 5.00 -5.57
CA VAL A 104 1.15 4.65 -6.39
C VAL A 104 2.45 5.07 -5.70
N LYS A 105 2.54 6.33 -5.29
CA LYS A 105 3.73 6.85 -4.58
C LYS A 105 4.03 6.10 -3.28
N CYS A 106 3.02 5.74 -2.51
CA CYS A 106 3.19 4.99 -1.28
C CYS A 106 3.60 3.54 -1.54
N VAL A 107 2.96 2.87 -2.49
CA VAL A 107 3.24 1.48 -2.89
C VAL A 107 4.68 1.34 -3.40
N GLU A 108 5.15 2.25 -4.26
CA GLU A 108 6.54 2.28 -4.69
C GLU A 108 7.52 2.53 -3.53
N THR A 109 7.11 3.30 -2.53
CA THR A 109 7.91 3.48 -1.31
C THR A 109 7.94 2.21 -0.45
N PHE A 110 6.83 1.47 -0.41
CA PHE A 110 6.75 0.18 0.27
C PHE A 110 7.60 -0.88 -0.44
N ASP A 111 7.65 -0.93 -1.76
CA ASP A 111 8.50 -1.88 -2.49
C ASP A 111 9.97 -1.73 -2.09
N LEU A 112 10.49 -0.50 -2.18
CA LEU A 112 11.86 -0.17 -1.76
C LEU A 112 12.15 -0.53 -0.30
N LEU A 113 11.19 -0.26 0.59
CA LEU A 113 11.32 -0.58 2.01
C LEU A 113 11.26 -2.09 2.25
N ASN A 114 10.34 -2.80 1.60
CA ASN A 114 10.13 -4.23 1.76
C ASN A 114 11.38 -4.98 1.32
N TYR A 115 11.90 -4.69 0.12
CA TYR A 115 13.14 -5.30 -0.35
C TYR A 115 14.32 -5.06 0.62
N TYR A 116 14.46 -3.83 1.14
CA TYR A 116 15.49 -3.54 2.14
C TYR A 116 15.26 -4.30 3.44
N LEU A 117 14.05 -4.27 3.99
CA LEU A 117 13.71 -4.80 5.31
C LEU A 117 13.65 -6.34 5.35
N THR A 118 13.05 -6.98 4.34
CA THR A 118 12.79 -8.44 4.31
C THR A 118 13.90 -9.23 3.65
N GLN A 119 14.75 -8.60 2.83
CA GLN A 119 15.86 -9.31 2.16
C GLN A 119 17.23 -8.79 2.59
N SER A 120 17.57 -7.55 2.22
CA SER A 120 18.93 -7.03 2.38
C SER A 120 19.34 -6.94 3.84
N LEU A 121 18.48 -6.34 4.67
CA LEU A 121 18.73 -6.17 6.09
C LEU A 121 18.66 -7.49 6.87
N GLN A 122 17.81 -8.44 6.47
CA GLN A 122 17.77 -9.77 7.12
C GLN A 122 19.12 -10.48 6.99
N LYS A 123 19.68 -10.51 5.77
CA LYS A 123 21.02 -11.08 5.51
C LYS A 123 22.11 -10.35 6.29
N GLU A 124 22.02 -9.03 6.35
CA GLU A 124 22.99 -8.19 7.07
C GLU A 124 22.94 -8.41 8.59
N ILE A 125 21.74 -8.58 9.17
CA ILE A 125 21.55 -8.92 10.58
C ILE A 125 22.22 -10.26 10.87
N LEU A 126 21.88 -11.31 10.12
CA LEU A 126 22.48 -12.64 10.27
C LEU A 126 24.02 -12.56 10.20
N SER A 127 24.55 -11.84 9.21
CA SER A 127 25.99 -11.69 9.02
C SER A 127 26.69 -10.94 10.16
N LYS A 128 26.05 -9.91 10.74
CA LYS A 128 26.67 -9.04 11.76
C LYS A 128 26.42 -9.49 13.20
N THR A 129 25.32 -10.18 13.47
CA THR A 129 24.94 -10.61 14.82
C THR A 129 25.18 -12.10 15.05
N LEU A 130 25.32 -12.89 13.98
CA LEU A 130 25.48 -14.35 14.00
C LEU A 130 24.34 -15.05 14.75
N ASN A 131 23.14 -14.47 14.73
CA ASN A 131 21.94 -15.03 15.35
C ASN A 131 20.67 -14.48 14.66
N GLU A 132 19.53 -15.09 15.00
CA GLU A 132 18.22 -14.76 14.42
C GLU A 132 17.34 -13.90 15.34
N ASP A 133 17.86 -13.39 16.46
CA ASP A 133 17.05 -12.78 17.52
C ASP A 133 16.32 -11.50 17.06
N LEU A 134 16.92 -10.76 16.12
CA LEU A 134 16.39 -9.52 15.55
C LEU A 134 15.89 -9.65 14.11
N THR A 135 15.85 -10.87 13.58
CA THR A 135 15.29 -11.13 12.25
C THR A 135 13.76 -11.08 12.28
N LEU A 136 13.15 -10.82 11.13
CA LEU A 136 11.73 -11.03 10.90
C LEU A 136 11.39 -12.53 10.95
N THR A 137 10.13 -12.87 11.19
CA THR A 137 9.64 -14.25 11.02
C THR A 137 9.29 -14.49 9.54
N ALA A 138 9.31 -15.75 9.10
CA ALA A 138 8.95 -16.07 7.72
C ALA A 138 7.48 -15.70 7.44
N GLU A 139 6.61 -15.90 8.43
CA GLU A 139 5.20 -15.57 8.41
C GLU A 139 4.99 -14.05 8.25
N SER A 140 5.77 -13.22 8.97
CA SER A 140 5.71 -11.77 8.79
C SER A 140 6.18 -11.30 7.42
N ILE A 141 7.15 -11.98 6.80
CA ILE A 141 7.61 -11.66 5.44
C ILE A 141 6.50 -12.02 4.43
N LEU A 142 5.84 -13.16 4.59
CA LEU A 142 4.69 -13.54 3.76
C LEU A 142 3.53 -12.54 3.90
N ALA A 143 3.23 -12.08 5.12
CA ALA A 143 2.18 -11.08 5.35
C ALA A 143 2.54 -9.71 4.73
N ILE A 144 3.82 -9.31 4.77
CA ILE A 144 4.33 -8.11 4.11
C ILE A 144 4.07 -8.18 2.61
N ASP A 145 4.49 -9.28 1.97
CA ASP A 145 4.39 -9.45 0.52
C ASP A 145 2.93 -9.60 0.08
N ASP A 146 2.12 -10.36 0.82
CA ASP A 146 0.69 -10.56 0.54
C ASP A 146 -0.09 -9.23 0.63
N THR A 147 0.16 -8.44 1.68
CA THR A 147 -0.46 -7.10 1.81
C THR A 147 -0.01 -6.18 0.68
N TYR A 148 1.29 -6.14 0.37
CA TYR A 148 1.82 -5.33 -0.73
C TYR A 148 1.16 -5.69 -2.07
N ASN A 149 1.08 -6.98 -2.41
CA ASN A 149 0.47 -7.45 -3.66
C ASN A 149 -1.00 -7.02 -3.79
N HIS A 150 -1.76 -7.07 -2.71
CA HIS A 150 -3.16 -6.65 -2.73
C HIS A 150 -3.31 -5.12 -2.83
N PHE A 151 -2.45 -4.34 -2.18
CA PHE A 151 -2.44 -2.88 -2.33
C PHE A 151 -2.00 -2.44 -3.75
N VAL A 152 -1.05 -3.15 -4.36
CA VAL A 152 -0.69 -2.98 -5.78
C VAL A 152 -1.90 -3.26 -6.65
N LYS A 153 -2.58 -4.40 -6.46
CA LYS A 153 -3.74 -4.78 -7.29
C LYS A 153 -4.91 -3.82 -7.12
N PHE A 154 -5.16 -3.36 -5.89
CA PHE A 154 -6.18 -2.35 -5.62
C PHE A 154 -5.84 -1.00 -6.29
N SER A 155 -4.58 -0.58 -6.26
CA SER A 155 -4.12 0.63 -6.96
C SER A 155 -4.31 0.51 -8.47
N GLN A 156 -3.93 -0.63 -9.06
CA GLN A 156 -4.19 -0.94 -10.46
C GLN A 156 -5.70 -0.92 -10.77
N TRP A 157 -6.52 -1.51 -9.91
CA TRP A 157 -7.98 -1.51 -10.07
C TRP A 157 -8.56 -0.09 -10.09
N MET A 158 -8.19 0.78 -9.14
CA MET A 158 -8.68 2.16 -9.11
C MET A 158 -8.35 2.93 -10.39
N ILE A 159 -7.16 2.71 -10.94
CA ILE A 159 -6.65 3.40 -12.14
C ILE A 159 -7.30 2.86 -13.42
N GLU A 160 -7.24 1.55 -13.61
CA GLU A 160 -7.68 0.91 -14.86
C GLU A 160 -9.21 0.82 -14.95
N SER A 161 -9.92 0.68 -13.83
CA SER A 161 -11.39 0.63 -13.85
C SER A 161 -12.02 1.94 -14.29
N LEU A 162 -11.37 3.08 -13.98
CA LEU A 162 -11.78 4.42 -14.41
C LEU A 162 -11.06 4.88 -15.69
N ARG A 163 -10.17 4.07 -16.26
CA ARG A 163 -9.36 4.42 -17.45
C ARG A 163 -8.58 5.72 -17.31
N ILE A 164 -8.15 6.05 -16.09
CA ILE A 164 -7.31 7.21 -15.78
C ILE A 164 -5.81 6.87 -15.84
N GLY A 165 -5.48 5.68 -16.35
CA GLY A 165 -4.13 5.18 -16.50
C GLY A 165 -3.25 6.02 -17.43
N SER A 166 -1.98 6.12 -17.07
CA SER A 166 -0.92 6.68 -17.89
C SER A 166 0.42 6.10 -17.45
N ASN A 167 1.44 6.22 -18.29
CA ASN A 167 2.79 5.74 -17.97
C ASN A 167 3.39 6.34 -16.68
N LEU A 168 2.80 7.44 -16.16
CA LEU A 168 3.23 8.09 -14.92
C LEU A 168 2.58 7.50 -13.67
N LEU A 169 1.54 6.68 -13.83
CA LEU A 169 0.83 5.96 -12.76
C LEU A 169 1.10 4.45 -12.78
N ASP A 170 1.87 3.98 -13.76
CA ASP A 170 2.29 2.59 -13.84
C ASP A 170 3.13 2.21 -12.62
N LEU A 171 2.77 1.10 -11.99
CA LEU A 171 3.53 0.48 -10.91
C LEU A 171 4.63 -0.42 -11.49
N GLU A 172 5.85 -0.30 -10.97
CA GLU A 172 7.03 -1.03 -11.47
C GLU A 172 6.79 -2.54 -11.50
N VAL A 173 6.26 -3.10 -10.41
CA VAL A 173 6.00 -4.55 -10.28
C VAL A 173 4.96 -5.06 -11.27
N VAL A 174 3.96 -4.23 -11.62
CA VAL A 174 2.91 -4.60 -12.59
C VAL A 174 3.50 -4.63 -13.99
N GLN A 175 4.25 -3.59 -14.37
CA GLN A 175 4.92 -3.52 -15.67
C GLN A 175 5.98 -4.62 -15.82
N PHE A 176 6.70 -4.93 -14.74
CA PHE A 176 7.63 -6.06 -14.71
C PHE A 176 6.92 -7.39 -14.98
N ALA A 177 5.79 -7.64 -14.31
CA ALA A 177 5.01 -8.86 -14.54
C ALA A 177 4.51 -8.97 -15.99
N ILE A 178 3.99 -7.88 -16.56
CA ILE A 178 3.52 -7.83 -17.96
C ILE A 178 4.68 -8.16 -18.91
N LYS A 179 5.83 -7.52 -18.73
CA LYS A 179 7.00 -7.76 -19.58
C LYS A 179 7.50 -9.21 -19.50
N CYS A 180 7.56 -9.79 -18.31
CA CYS A 180 7.93 -11.20 -18.13
C CYS A 180 6.92 -12.14 -18.82
N ALA A 181 5.62 -11.86 -18.71
CA ALA A 181 4.59 -12.65 -19.38
C ALA A 181 4.73 -12.59 -20.91
N ASP A 182 5.01 -11.40 -21.45
CA ASP A 182 5.24 -11.20 -22.89
C ASP A 182 6.49 -11.96 -23.37
N GLU A 183 7.58 -11.93 -22.59
CA GLU A 183 8.82 -12.65 -22.89
C GLU A 183 8.66 -14.18 -22.80
N ASP A 184 7.88 -14.67 -21.83
CA ASP A 184 7.62 -16.10 -21.62
C ASP A 184 6.48 -16.66 -22.50
N GLY A 185 5.76 -15.80 -23.23
CA GLY A 185 4.58 -16.19 -24.01
C GLY A 185 3.40 -16.66 -23.16
N THR A 186 3.29 -16.15 -21.93
CA THR A 186 2.18 -16.46 -21.02
C THR A 186 0.95 -15.64 -21.42
N ASN A 187 -0.19 -16.30 -21.62
CA ASN A 187 -1.43 -15.62 -22.00
C ASN A 187 -1.90 -14.68 -20.89
N ILE A 188 -2.01 -13.39 -21.22
CA ILE A 188 -2.70 -12.39 -20.41
C ILE A 188 -4.18 -12.80 -20.33
N GLY A 189 -4.69 -13.10 -19.12
CA GLY A 189 -6.11 -13.40 -18.86
C GLY A 189 -6.40 -14.70 -18.09
N GLU A 190 -5.62 -15.76 -18.32
CA GLU A 190 -5.73 -17.04 -17.59
C GLU A 190 -4.42 -17.36 -16.88
N THR A 191 -4.10 -16.57 -15.86
CA THR A 191 -2.84 -16.67 -15.13
C THR A 191 -3.05 -16.54 -13.63
N ASP A 192 -2.27 -17.32 -12.88
CA ASP A 192 -2.24 -17.29 -11.43
C ASP A 192 -1.57 -16.01 -10.88
N ASN A 193 -0.86 -15.25 -11.74
CA ASN A 193 -0.26 -13.99 -11.34
C ASN A 193 -1.33 -12.90 -11.23
N ILE A 194 -1.62 -12.46 -10.00
CA ILE A 194 -2.62 -11.44 -9.68
C ILE A 194 -2.45 -10.14 -10.48
N PHE A 195 -1.21 -9.75 -10.84
CA PHE A 195 -0.93 -8.51 -11.57
C PHE A 195 -1.34 -8.56 -13.04
N LEU A 196 -1.42 -9.76 -13.62
CA LEU A 196 -1.74 -9.99 -15.02
C LEU A 196 -3.24 -10.21 -15.27
N GLN A 197 -4.04 -10.31 -14.21
CA GLN A 197 -5.49 -10.42 -14.32
C GLN A 197 -6.11 -9.10 -14.82
N GLU A 198 -6.99 -9.18 -15.81
CA GLU A 198 -7.64 -8.01 -16.42
C GLU A 198 -8.49 -7.23 -15.39
N ILE A 199 -8.46 -5.89 -15.49
CA ILE A 199 -9.34 -5.01 -14.72
C ILE A 199 -10.53 -4.61 -15.59
N LEU A 200 -11.74 -4.92 -15.12
CA LEU A 200 -12.97 -4.52 -15.81
C LEU A 200 -13.25 -3.02 -15.58
N PRO A 201 -13.63 -2.26 -16.63
CA PRO A 201 -14.01 -0.87 -16.49
C PRO A 201 -15.35 -0.74 -15.74
N VAL A 202 -15.43 0.23 -14.82
CA VAL A 202 -16.68 0.58 -14.14
C VAL A 202 -17.45 1.64 -14.95
N ASN A 203 -18.78 1.61 -14.86
CA ASN A 203 -19.65 2.49 -15.65
C ASN A 203 -20.46 3.49 -14.80
N SER A 204 -20.38 3.39 -13.46
CA SER A 204 -21.02 4.31 -12.53
C SER A 204 -20.23 4.42 -11.23
N GLU A 205 -20.45 5.52 -10.50
CA GLU A 205 -19.91 5.66 -9.14
C GLU A 205 -20.46 4.58 -8.20
N GLU A 206 -21.74 4.20 -8.34
CA GLU A 206 -22.36 3.14 -7.52
C GLU A 206 -21.65 1.78 -7.68
N GLU A 207 -21.25 1.44 -8.91
CA GLU A 207 -20.47 0.24 -9.20
C GLU A 207 -19.07 0.35 -8.57
N PHE A 208 -18.41 1.50 -8.72
CA PHE A 208 -17.10 1.75 -8.10
C PHE A 208 -17.18 1.66 -6.57
N GLN A 209 -18.21 2.23 -5.95
CA GLN A 209 -18.42 2.20 -4.50
C GLN A 209 -18.63 0.77 -3.99
N THR A 210 -19.44 -0.02 -4.71
CA THR A 210 -19.69 -1.42 -4.37
C THR A 210 -18.41 -2.25 -4.40
N LEU A 211 -17.62 -2.10 -5.47
CA LEU A 211 -16.35 -2.81 -5.62
C LEU A 211 -15.27 -2.29 -4.65
N SER A 212 -15.25 -0.98 -4.37
CA SER A 212 -14.37 -0.37 -3.37
C SER A 212 -14.65 -0.93 -1.97
N ALA A 213 -15.92 -1.09 -1.59
CA ALA A 213 -16.29 -1.69 -0.31
C ALA A 213 -15.84 -3.17 -0.21
N ALA A 214 -15.93 -3.93 -1.31
CA ALA A 214 -15.41 -5.29 -1.36
C ALA A 214 -13.88 -5.33 -1.21
N TRP A 215 -13.16 -4.45 -1.92
CA TRP A 215 -11.72 -4.28 -1.75
C TRP A 215 -11.33 -3.83 -0.35
N HIS A 216 -12.10 -2.92 0.25
CA HIS A 216 -11.88 -2.46 1.61
C HIS A 216 -11.93 -3.64 2.59
N SER A 217 -12.93 -4.52 2.48
CA SER A 217 -13.01 -5.72 3.32
C SER A 217 -11.81 -6.65 3.14
N ILE A 218 -11.32 -6.82 1.90
CA ILE A 218 -10.16 -7.67 1.61
C ILE A 218 -8.90 -7.06 2.23
N LEU A 219 -8.64 -5.78 1.97
CA LEU A 219 -7.46 -5.07 2.45
C LEU A 219 -7.44 -4.96 3.97
N ASP A 220 -8.57 -4.73 4.61
CA ASP A 220 -8.69 -4.71 6.07
C ASP A 220 -8.34 -6.06 6.70
N GLY A 221 -8.75 -7.16 6.04
CA GLY A 221 -8.35 -8.52 6.41
C GLY A 221 -6.84 -8.74 6.29
N LYS A 222 -6.21 -8.27 5.20
CA LYS A 222 -4.75 -8.34 5.01
C LYS A 222 -3.99 -7.52 6.05
N LEU A 223 -4.46 -6.30 6.34
CA LEU A 223 -3.89 -5.44 7.36
C LEU A 223 -4.00 -6.06 8.77
N SER A 224 -5.10 -6.73 9.06
CA SER A 224 -5.27 -7.42 10.35
C SER A 224 -4.29 -8.60 10.51
N ALA A 225 -4.09 -9.39 9.45
CA ALA A 225 -3.07 -10.44 9.44
C ALA A 225 -1.65 -9.86 9.55
N LEU A 226 -1.37 -8.74 8.88
CA LEU A 226 -0.11 -8.03 9.00
C LEU A 226 0.14 -7.52 10.42
N ASP A 227 -0.86 -6.91 11.05
CA ASP A 227 -0.79 -6.41 12.43
C ASP A 227 -0.51 -7.56 13.41
N GLU A 228 -1.16 -8.70 13.24
CA GLU A 228 -0.93 -9.91 14.05
C GLU A 228 0.53 -10.38 13.95
N GLU A 229 1.05 -10.54 12.74
CA GLU A 229 2.44 -10.94 12.52
C GLU A 229 3.45 -9.90 13.02
N PHE A 230 3.12 -8.61 12.92
CA PHE A 230 3.93 -7.52 13.48
C PHE A 230 3.97 -7.54 15.01
N ASP A 231 2.91 -7.97 15.68
CA ASP A 231 2.91 -8.15 17.13
C ASP A 231 3.65 -9.43 17.56
N VAL A 232 3.56 -10.51 16.79
CA VAL A 232 4.37 -11.74 17.00
C VAL A 232 5.86 -11.41 16.91
N VAL A 233 6.30 -10.70 15.86
CA VAL A 233 7.72 -10.36 15.69
C VAL A 233 8.21 -9.35 16.72
N ALA A 234 7.36 -8.38 17.12
CA ALA A 234 7.68 -7.47 18.21
C ALA A 234 7.88 -8.20 19.54
N THR A 235 7.05 -9.21 19.80
CA THR A 235 7.17 -10.08 20.99
C THR A 235 8.47 -10.90 20.92
N LYS A 236 8.81 -11.48 19.77
CA LYS A 236 10.10 -12.15 19.54
C LYS A 236 11.27 -11.24 19.89
N TRP A 237 11.31 -10.01 19.38
CA TRP A 237 12.39 -9.06 19.69
C TRP A 237 12.44 -8.69 21.17
N HIS A 238 11.28 -8.52 21.81
CA HIS A 238 11.21 -8.25 23.24
C HIS A 238 11.78 -9.41 24.07
N ASP A 239 11.39 -10.64 23.76
CA ASP A 239 11.78 -11.82 24.54
C ASP A 239 13.24 -12.24 24.30
N LYS A 240 13.71 -12.16 23.06
CA LYS A 240 15.07 -12.60 22.70
C LYS A 240 16.14 -11.54 22.97
N PHE A 241 15.79 -10.27 22.82
CA PHE A 241 16.76 -9.17 22.85
C PHE A 241 16.42 -8.09 23.90
N GLY A 242 15.14 -7.87 24.18
CA GLY A 242 14.66 -6.89 25.14
C GLY A 242 15.03 -7.23 26.59
N LYS A 243 14.76 -8.47 27.02
CA LYS A 243 15.02 -8.95 28.39
C LYS A 243 16.53 -9.10 28.62
N LEU A 244 17.06 -8.38 29.62
CA LEU A 244 18.39 -8.68 30.17
C LEU A 244 18.34 -10.12 30.68
N LYS A 245 19.15 -11.02 30.11
CA LYS A 245 19.43 -12.32 30.73
C LYS A 245 20.24 -12.02 31.99
N ASN A 246 19.55 -11.91 33.13
CA ASN A 246 20.18 -11.94 34.45
C ASN A 246 20.70 -13.35 34.73
#